data_AF-A0A971Y7N7-F1
#
_entry.id   AF-A0A971Y7N7-F1
#
_cell.length_a   1.000
_cell.length_b   1.000
_cell.length_c   1.000
_cell.angle_alpha   90.00
_cell.angle_beta   90.00
_cell.angle_gamma   90.00
#
_symmetry.space_group_name_H-M   'P 1'
#
loop_
_entity.id
_entity.type
_entity.pdbx_description
1 polymer ?
#
loop_
_entity_poly.entity_id
_entity_poly.type
_entity_poly.pdbx_seq_one_letter_code
_entity_poly.pdbx_strand_id
1 'polypeptide(L)'
;MPEDRRFVIEKPRGIILASLPEGFVEVFSYGMVGYAVPLLFLSLASQKNYIALYHMGIYGNKELKKWFVDEYAKEESSKLDMGKSCIRFKKLDATSYDLIGQLWGKITVDDYIALYEDSIKSHKQL
;
A
#
# COMPACT_ATOMS: atom_id res chain seq x y z
N MET A 1 -11.77 3.50 16.65
CA MET A 1 -12.45 3.66 15.35
C MET A 1 -13.94 3.38 15.55
N PRO A 2 -14.85 4.17 14.96
CA PRO A 2 -16.30 3.89 14.99
C PRO A 2 -16.64 2.49 14.44
N GLU A 3 -17.65 1.80 14.99
CA GLU A 3 -17.97 0.41 14.63
C GLU A 3 -18.34 0.21 13.16
N ASP A 4 -19.09 1.16 12.59
CA ASP A 4 -19.48 1.20 11.18
C ASP A 4 -18.28 1.29 10.23
N ARG A 5 -17.15 1.82 10.71
CA ARG A 5 -15.89 1.95 9.97
C ARG A 5 -14.96 0.76 10.17
N ARG A 6 -15.30 -0.17 11.06
CA ARG A 6 -14.50 -1.36 11.34
C ARG A 6 -14.48 -2.35 10.18
N PHE A 7 -15.67 -2.65 9.64
CA PHE A 7 -15.83 -3.51 8.46
C PHE A 7 -15.06 -2.99 7.23
N VAL A 8 -14.93 -1.67 7.14
CA VAL A 8 -14.23 -0.98 6.04
C VAL A 8 -12.72 -1.26 6.05
N ILE A 9 -12.14 -1.59 7.20
CA ILE A 9 -10.70 -1.88 7.35
C ILE A 9 -10.43 -3.39 7.47
N GLU A 10 -11.36 -4.16 8.03
CA GLU A 10 -11.18 -5.61 8.25
C GLU A 10 -10.92 -6.38 6.96
N LYS A 11 -11.71 -6.12 5.91
CA LYS A 11 -11.52 -6.82 4.62
C LYS A 11 -10.19 -6.46 3.93
N PRO A 12 -9.81 -5.17 3.75
CA PRO A 12 -8.48 -4.81 3.27
C PRO A 12 -7.36 -5.43 4.12
N ARG A 13 -7.47 -5.36 5.45
CA ARG A 13 -6.47 -5.94 6.36
C ARG A 13 -6.31 -7.45 6.15
N GLY A 14 -7.40 -8.19 5.99
CA GLY A 14 -7.36 -9.63 5.72
C GLY A 14 -6.62 -9.95 4.41
N ILE A 15 -6.82 -9.14 3.37
CA ILE A 15 -6.08 -9.28 2.11
C ILE A 15 -4.61 -8.93 2.29
N ILE A 16 -4.26 -7.93 3.13
CA ILE A 16 -2.85 -7.67 3.45
C ILE A 16 -2.26 -8.92 4.06
N LEU A 17 -2.85 -9.43 5.13
CA LEU A 17 -2.29 -10.59 5.84
C LEU A 17 -2.15 -11.83 4.94
N ALA A 18 -3.03 -12.00 3.95
CA ALA A 18 -2.96 -13.10 2.99
C ALA A 18 -1.91 -12.91 1.89
N SER A 19 -1.56 -11.66 1.55
CA SER A 19 -0.66 -11.35 0.43
C SER A 19 0.68 -10.73 0.87
N LEU A 20 0.83 -10.42 2.16
CA LEU A 20 2.01 -9.78 2.73
C LEU A 20 3.19 -10.75 2.69
N PRO A 21 4.32 -10.37 2.09
CA PRO A 21 5.53 -11.18 2.12
C PRO A 21 6.01 -11.43 3.55
N GLU A 22 6.63 -12.59 3.78
CA GLU A 22 7.18 -12.94 5.08
C GLU A 22 8.21 -11.89 5.56
N GLY A 23 8.24 -11.66 6.88
CA GLY A 23 9.19 -10.75 7.52
C GLY A 23 8.63 -9.38 7.87
N PHE A 24 7.56 -8.92 7.23
CA PHE A 24 6.86 -7.70 7.67
C PHE A 24 6.06 -7.92 8.96
N VAL A 25 6.16 -6.98 9.89
CA VAL A 25 5.44 -7.03 11.17
C VAL A 25 4.31 -6.00 11.16
N GLU A 26 3.11 -6.41 11.61
CA GLU A 26 1.99 -5.49 11.80
C GLU A 26 2.27 -4.54 12.97
N VAL A 27 2.08 -3.25 12.73
CA VAL A 27 2.30 -2.18 13.71
C VAL A 27 1.09 -1.24 13.74
N PHE A 28 0.87 -0.58 14.87
CA PHE A 28 -0.06 0.53 14.95
C PHE A 28 0.72 1.84 15.09
N SER A 29 0.69 2.68 14.07
CA SER A 29 1.47 3.92 14.02
C SER A 29 0.67 5.05 13.39
N TYR A 30 0.80 6.26 13.93
CA TYR A 30 0.07 7.45 13.49
C TYR A 30 -1.47 7.27 13.39
N GLY A 31 -2.04 6.42 14.25
CA GLY A 31 -3.47 6.10 14.23
C GLY A 31 -3.91 5.15 13.10
N MET A 32 -2.96 4.50 12.44
CA MET A 32 -3.18 3.59 11.30
C MET A 32 -2.63 2.19 11.62
N VAL A 33 -3.25 1.18 11.04
CA VAL A 33 -2.66 -0.16 10.96
C VAL A 33 -1.64 -0.14 9.83
N GLY A 34 -0.41 -0.54 10.11
CA GLY A 34 0.68 -0.56 9.15
C GLY A 34 1.51 -1.82 9.24
N TYR A 35 2.44 -1.98 8.31
CA TYR A 35 3.34 -3.13 8.23
C TYR A 35 4.74 -2.63 7.95
N ALA A 36 5.71 -3.14 8.70
CA ALA A 36 7.05 -2.56 8.73
C ALA A 36 8.15 -3.61 8.89
N VAL A 37 9.34 -3.29 8.37
CA VAL A 37 10.59 -3.97 8.72
C VAL A 37 11.79 -3.06 8.43
N PRO A 38 12.59 -2.67 9.44
CA PRO A 38 12.19 -1.83 10.58
C PRO A 38 11.48 -0.51 10.21
N LEU A 39 11.36 -0.18 8.91
CA LEU A 39 10.68 1.00 8.39
C LEU A 39 9.28 0.67 7.88
N LEU A 40 8.41 1.66 7.91
CA LEU A 40 7.01 1.54 7.49
C LEU A 40 6.92 1.28 5.98
N PHE A 41 6.39 0.12 5.61
CA PHE A 41 6.21 -0.29 4.22
C PHE A 41 4.78 -0.03 3.73
N LEU A 42 3.77 -0.47 4.50
CA LEU A 42 2.35 -0.30 4.18
C LEU A 42 1.58 0.36 5.31
N SER A 43 0.49 1.06 5.00
CA SER A 43 -0.50 1.48 6.01
C SER A 43 -1.92 1.61 5.47
N LEU A 44 -2.89 1.33 6.35
CA LEU A 44 -4.31 1.51 6.14
C LEU A 44 -4.83 2.65 7.01
N ALA A 45 -5.37 3.68 6.37
CA ALA A 45 -6.03 4.78 7.06
C ALA A 45 -7.52 4.81 6.72
N SER A 46 -8.37 4.90 7.76
CA SER A 46 -9.79 5.15 7.62
C SER A 46 -10.06 6.65 7.73
N GLN A 47 -10.34 7.31 6.61
CA GLN A 47 -10.64 8.75 6.55
C GLN A 47 -12.13 8.98 6.34
N LYS A 48 -12.68 10.11 6.78
CA LYS A 48 -14.14 10.37 6.78
C LYS A 48 -14.86 9.95 5.48
N ASN A 49 -14.26 10.22 4.31
CA ASN A 49 -14.89 9.99 3.00
C ASN A 49 -14.21 8.91 2.13
N TYR A 50 -13.08 8.34 2.58
CA TYR A 50 -12.31 7.38 1.79
C TYR A 50 -11.42 6.51 2.68
N ILE A 51 -10.88 5.45 2.10
CA ILE A 51 -9.82 4.63 2.67
C ILE A 51 -8.53 5.03 1.96
N ALA A 52 -7.48 5.27 2.73
CA ALA A 52 -6.16 5.54 2.17
C ALA A 52 -5.26 4.33 2.38
N LEU A 53 -4.69 3.82 1.29
CA LEU A 53 -3.67 2.79 1.30
C LEU A 53 -2.32 3.46 1.03
N TYR A 54 -1.41 3.36 1.98
CA TYR A 54 -0.04 3.81 1.81
C TYR A 54 0.82 2.61 1.40
N HIS A 55 1.62 2.79 0.35
CA HIS A 55 2.52 1.78 -0.15
C HIS A 55 3.87 2.42 -0.53
N MET A 56 4.90 2.16 0.27
CA MET A 56 6.21 2.76 0.05
C MET A 56 6.95 2.17 -1.16
N GLY A 57 6.69 0.91 -1.51
CA GLY A 57 7.15 0.33 -2.78
C GLY A 57 6.72 1.14 -4.02
N ILE A 58 5.45 1.57 -4.12
CA ILE A 58 4.99 2.43 -5.23
C ILE A 58 5.73 3.78 -5.26
N TYR A 59 6.11 4.29 -4.09
CA TYR A 59 6.84 5.55 -4.01
C TYR A 59 8.29 5.41 -4.50
N GLY A 60 8.97 4.34 -4.11
CA GLY A 60 10.38 4.09 -4.43
C GLY A 60 10.63 3.41 -5.77
N ASN A 61 9.65 2.66 -6.31
CA ASN A 61 9.79 1.87 -7.52
C ASN A 61 8.86 2.40 -8.64
N LYS A 62 9.47 3.06 -9.63
CA LYS A 62 8.74 3.65 -10.78
C LYS A 62 8.07 2.60 -11.66
N GLU A 63 8.68 1.42 -11.80
CA GLU A 63 8.15 0.33 -12.62
C GLU A 63 6.92 -0.27 -11.95
N LEU A 64 6.97 -0.52 -10.64
CA LEU A 64 5.82 -0.97 -9.86
C LEU A 64 4.68 0.03 -9.94
N LYS A 65 4.98 1.33 -9.80
CA LYS A 65 3.97 2.39 -9.96
C LYS A 65 3.35 2.35 -11.34
N LYS A 66 4.17 2.22 -12.40
CA LYS A 66 3.66 2.16 -13.78
C LYS A 66 2.75 0.94 -13.98
N TRP A 67 3.20 -0.23 -13.55
CA TRP A 67 2.41 -1.46 -13.59
C TRP A 67 1.06 -1.28 -12.89
N PHE A 68 1.05 -0.73 -11.68
CA PHE A 68 -0.19 -0.53 -10.94
C PHE A 68 -1.16 0.41 -11.66
N VAL A 69 -0.66 1.53 -12.22
CA VAL A 69 -1.49 2.48 -12.98
C VAL A 69 -2.08 1.81 -14.24
N ASP A 70 -1.27 1.02 -14.95
CA ASP A 70 -1.69 0.34 -16.16
C ASP A 70 -2.74 -0.75 -15.86
N GLU A 71 -2.53 -1.58 -14.83
CA GLU A 71 -3.51 -2.61 -14.43
C GLU A 71 -4.79 -1.98 -13.89
N TYR A 72 -4.69 -0.92 -13.07
CA TYR A 72 -5.87 -0.21 -12.56
C TYR A 72 -6.73 0.34 -13.69
N ALA A 73 -6.12 0.84 -14.77
CA ALA A 73 -6.83 1.38 -15.93
C ALA A 73 -7.54 0.31 -16.78
N LYS A 74 -7.15 -0.97 -16.68
CA LYS A 74 -7.83 -2.07 -17.39
C LYS A 74 -9.06 -2.54 -16.66
N GLU A 75 -8.95 -2.61 -15.34
CA GLU A 75 -9.95 -3.17 -14.46
C GLU A 75 -11.04 -2.16 -14.11
N GLU A 76 -10.66 -0.88 -13.96
CA GLU A 76 -11.54 0.12 -13.36
C GLU A 76 -11.90 1.25 -14.33
N SER A 77 -13.20 1.46 -14.54
CA SER A 77 -13.71 2.57 -15.35
C SER A 77 -13.50 3.95 -14.70
N SER A 78 -13.20 3.97 -13.39
CA SER A 78 -13.02 5.19 -12.62
C SER A 78 -11.56 5.67 -12.63
N LYS A 79 -11.38 6.99 -12.60
CA LYS A 79 -10.04 7.59 -12.56
C LYS A 79 -9.34 7.23 -11.24
N LEU A 80 -8.13 6.68 -11.33
CA LEU A 80 -7.26 6.44 -10.19
C LEU A 80 -7.01 7.73 -9.39
N ASP A 81 -7.38 7.71 -8.11
CA ASP A 81 -7.11 8.80 -7.17
C ASP A 81 -5.92 8.44 -6.27
N MET A 82 -4.74 8.98 -6.57
CA MET A 82 -3.52 8.71 -5.80
C MET A 82 -2.62 9.94 -5.61
N GLY A 83 -1.85 9.94 -4.53
CA GLY A 83 -0.70 10.81 -4.30
C GLY A 83 0.61 10.10 -4.65
N LYS A 84 1.73 10.54 -4.07
CA LYS A 84 3.05 9.93 -4.32
C LYS A 84 3.16 8.48 -3.81
N SER A 85 2.61 8.21 -2.63
CA SER A 85 2.66 6.89 -1.96
C SER A 85 1.28 6.39 -1.52
N CYS A 86 0.23 7.19 -1.72
CA CYS A 86 -1.08 7.03 -1.12
C CYS A 86 -2.13 6.81 -2.20
N ILE A 87 -2.88 5.72 -2.17
CA ILE A 87 -4.01 5.44 -3.06
C ILE A 87 -5.30 5.60 -2.27
N ARG A 88 -6.28 6.32 -2.82
CA ARG A 88 -7.53 6.66 -2.15
C ARG A 88 -8.71 5.97 -2.80
N PHE A 89 -9.47 5.25 -1.99
CA PHE A 89 -10.67 4.54 -2.43
C PHE A 89 -11.89 5.09 -1.72
N LYS A 90 -12.88 5.58 -2.47
CA LYS A 90 -14.20 5.90 -1.92
C LYS A 90 -15.00 4.64 -1.60
N LYS A 91 -14.80 3.60 -2.40
CA LYS A 91 -15.38 2.27 -2.24
C LYS A 91 -14.33 1.25 -2.71
N LEU A 92 -14.21 0.15 -1.98
CA LEU A 92 -13.43 -1.01 -2.37
C LEU A 92 -14.39 -2.15 -2.74
N ASP A 93 -14.28 -2.65 -3.95
CA ASP A 93 -14.99 -3.81 -4.48
C ASP A 93 -14.03 -4.97 -4.75
N ALA A 94 -14.57 -6.08 -5.26
CA ALA A 94 -13.80 -7.30 -5.51
C ALA A 94 -12.57 -7.04 -6.41
N THR A 95 -12.77 -6.33 -7.51
CA THR A 95 -11.70 -6.01 -8.46
C THR A 95 -10.59 -5.16 -7.81
N SER A 96 -10.98 -4.15 -7.03
CA SER A 96 -10.02 -3.35 -6.26
C SER A 96 -9.21 -4.23 -5.30
N TYR A 97 -9.87 -5.16 -4.59
CA TYR A 97 -9.23 -6.04 -3.62
C TYR A 97 -8.18 -6.96 -4.24
N ASP A 98 -8.45 -7.55 -5.40
CA ASP A 98 -7.53 -8.46 -6.07
C ASP A 98 -6.27 -7.71 -6.56
N LEU A 99 -6.45 -6.54 -7.17
CA LEU A 99 -5.33 -5.71 -7.64
C LEU A 99 -4.47 -5.22 -6.47
N ILE A 100 -5.10 -4.83 -5.36
CA ILE A 100 -4.39 -4.42 -4.15
C ILE A 100 -3.61 -5.59 -3.53
N GLY A 101 -4.20 -6.79 -3.47
CA GLY A 101 -3.52 -7.98 -2.98
C GLY A 101 -2.28 -8.32 -3.81
N GLN A 102 -2.40 -8.26 -5.14
CA GLN A 102 -1.25 -8.41 -6.05
C GLN A 102 -0.18 -7.36 -5.78
N LEU A 103 -0.57 -6.10 -5.60
CA LEU A 103 0.35 -5.01 -5.31
C LEU A 103 1.15 -5.27 -4.03
N TRP A 104 0.49 -5.68 -2.95
CA TRP A 104 1.15 -5.94 -1.66
C TRP A 104 2.16 -7.09 -1.71
N GLY A 105 1.89 -8.11 -2.54
CA GLY A 105 2.79 -9.24 -2.74
C GLY A 105 3.94 -9.01 -3.71
N LYS A 106 4.06 -7.82 -4.34
CA LYS A 106 5.05 -7.56 -5.40
C LYS A 106 6.44 -7.16 -4.90
N ILE A 107 6.58 -6.77 -3.63
CA ILE A 107 7.84 -6.28 -3.07
C ILE A 107 8.15 -7.07 -1.80
N THR A 108 9.21 -7.85 -1.84
CA THR A 108 9.71 -8.58 -0.66
C THR A 108 10.38 -7.63 0.33
N VAL A 109 10.69 -8.14 1.53
CA VAL A 109 11.50 -7.41 2.51
C VAL A 109 12.85 -7.00 1.92
N ASP A 110 13.54 -7.92 1.23
CA ASP A 110 14.85 -7.66 0.64
C ASP A 110 14.77 -6.61 -0.47
N ASP A 111 13.76 -6.69 -1.34
CA ASP A 111 13.49 -5.67 -2.36
C ASP A 111 13.27 -4.29 -1.72
N TYR A 112 12.51 -4.24 -0.63
CA TYR A 112 12.21 -3.00 0.06
C TYR A 112 13.45 -2.40 0.72
N ILE A 113 14.29 -3.22 1.35
CA ILE A 113 15.57 -2.80 1.93
C ILE A 113 16.48 -2.26 0.84
N ALA A 114 16.63 -2.96 -0.28
CA ALA A 114 17.46 -2.53 -1.41
C ALA A 114 16.99 -1.17 -1.98
N LEU A 115 15.68 -1.02 -2.21
CA LEU A 115 15.08 0.25 -2.66
C LEU A 115 15.39 1.39 -1.68
N TYR A 116 15.32 1.12 -0.39
CA TYR A 116 15.60 2.11 0.65
C TYR A 116 17.08 2.51 0.68
N GLU A 117 17.99 1.54 0.68
CA GLU A 117 19.44 1.80 0.68
C GLU A 117 19.88 2.59 -0.55
N ASP A 118 19.36 2.26 -1.72
CA ASP A 118 19.69 2.97 -2.96
C ASP A 118 19.18 4.42 -2.96
N SER A 119 18.04 4.67 -2.30
CA SER A 119 17.53 6.02 -2.11
C SER A 119 18.46 6.86 -1.22
N ILE A 120 19.11 6.25 -0.23
CA ILE A 120 20.11 6.91 0.64
C ILE A 120 21.42 7.16 -0.10
N LYS A 121 21.94 6.17 -0.83
CA LYS A 121 23.19 6.30 -1.60
C LYS A 121 23.09 7.45 -2.61
N SER A 122 21.95 7.56 -3.28
CA SER A 122 21.67 8.64 -4.23
C SER A 122 21.67 10.05 -3.59
N HIS A 123 21.33 10.16 -2.30
CA HIS A 123 21.35 11.44 -1.58
C HIS A 123 22.72 11.83 -1.02
N LYS A 124 23.64 10.87 -0.86
CA LYS A 124 25.01 11.13 -0.36
C LYS A 124 26.01 11.57 -1.45
N GLN A 125 25.57 11.72 -2.70
CA GLN A 125 26.39 12.20 -3.82
C GLN A 125 26.25 13.71 -4.13
N LEU A 126 25.68 14.49 -3.21
CA LEU A 126 25.66 15.96 -3.22
C LEU A 126 26.52 16.52 -2.09
#